data_AF-A0A2P0B4I3-F1
#
_entry.id   AF-A0A2P0B4I3-F1
#
_cell.length_a   1.000
_cell.length_b   1.000
_cell.length_c   1.000
_cell.angle_alpha   90.00
_cell.angle_beta   90.00
_cell.angle_gamma   90.00
#
_symmetry.space_group_name_H-M   'P 1'
#
loop_
_entity.id
_entity.type
_entity.pdbx_description
1 polymer ?
#
loop_
_entity_poly.entity_id
_entity_poly.type
_entity_poly.pdbx_seq_one_letter_code
_entity_poly.pdbx_strand_id
1 'polypeptide(L)'
;MTANNLDWLMNWYVRECDDYWEHSYGVKIDTLDNPGWTIAVDLRETSLEGCTFAAEHGEPAPDIHEWREKGSWWIAKANGTSFSAACGPTDLSSVIGLFRDWSESSSD
;
A
#
# COMPACT_ATOMS: atom_id res chain seq x y z
N MET A 1 9.74 18.93 -7.59
CA MET A 1 8.47 18.20 -7.81
C MET A 1 8.53 16.99 -6.90
N THR A 2 7.55 16.81 -6.01
CA THR A 2 7.41 15.55 -5.28
C THR A 2 7.18 14.45 -6.31
N ALA A 3 8.00 13.40 -6.28
CA ALA A 3 7.81 12.25 -7.17
C ALA A 3 6.40 11.69 -6.95
N ASN A 4 5.69 11.46 -8.06
CA ASN A 4 4.39 10.80 -8.07
C ASN A 4 4.50 9.42 -7.37
N ASN A 5 3.57 9.13 -6.46
CA ASN A 5 3.61 7.91 -5.63
C ASN A 5 3.57 6.64 -6.49
N LEU A 6 2.84 6.64 -7.61
CA LEU A 6 2.83 5.50 -8.52
C LEU A 6 4.20 5.31 -9.18
N ASP A 7 4.86 6.39 -9.59
CA ASP A 7 6.21 6.33 -10.16
C ASP A 7 7.22 5.85 -9.12
N TRP A 8 7.07 6.27 -7.85
CA TRP A 8 7.90 5.75 -6.77
C TRP A 8 7.68 4.26 -6.56
N LEU A 9 6.44 3.76 -6.58
CA LEU A 9 6.12 2.34 -6.41
C LEU A 9 6.68 1.49 -7.54
N MET A 10 6.57 1.95 -8.79
CA MET A 10 7.17 1.27 -9.94
C MET A 10 8.70 1.20 -9.81
N ASN A 11 9.34 2.27 -9.35
CA ASN A 11 10.78 2.27 -9.10
C ASN A 11 11.17 1.43 -7.89
N TRP A 12 10.34 1.37 -6.84
CA TRP A 12 10.53 0.48 -5.70
C TRP A 12 10.50 -0.98 -6.17
N TYR A 13 9.49 -1.37 -6.94
CA TYR A 13 9.40 -2.72 -7.51
C TYR A 13 10.66 -3.11 -8.31
N VAL A 14 11.16 -2.21 -9.16
CA VAL A 14 12.41 -2.45 -9.93
C VAL A 14 13.62 -2.65 -9.02
N ARG A 15 13.68 -1.96 -7.86
CA ARG A 15 14.80 -2.13 -6.91
C ARG A 15 14.77 -3.47 -6.19
N GLU A 16 13.60 -4.04 -5.97
CA GLU A 16 13.46 -5.36 -5.34
C GLU A 16 13.64 -6.52 -6.33
N CYS A 17 13.61 -6.28 -7.65
CA CYS A 17 13.84 -7.33 -8.65
C CYS A 17 15.32 -7.76 -8.67
N ASP A 18 15.56 -9.07 -8.52
CA ASP A 18 16.89 -9.66 -8.38
C ASP A 18 17.06 -11.02 -9.08
N ASP A 19 16.24 -11.31 -10.10
CA ASP A 19 16.10 -12.59 -10.82
C ASP A 19 15.35 -13.70 -10.02
N TYR A 20 14.94 -13.45 -8.77
CA TYR A 20 14.19 -14.41 -7.96
C TYR A 20 12.92 -13.79 -7.37
N TRP A 21 13.04 -12.58 -6.83
CA TRP A 21 11.96 -11.92 -6.11
C TRP A 21 10.73 -11.72 -7.00
N GLU A 22 10.90 -11.24 -8.24
CA GLU A 22 9.80 -10.98 -9.17
C GLU A 22 9.09 -12.24 -9.68
N HIS A 23 9.71 -13.42 -9.51
CA HIS A 23 9.10 -14.70 -9.85
C HIS A 23 8.26 -15.28 -8.70
N SER A 24 8.50 -14.84 -7.46
CA SER A 24 7.90 -15.42 -6.24
C SER A 24 6.98 -14.46 -5.49
N TYR A 25 7.23 -13.16 -5.64
CA TYR A 25 6.67 -12.07 -4.87
C TYR A 25 6.24 -10.93 -5.78
N GLY A 26 5.65 -9.87 -5.22
CA GLY A 26 5.23 -8.74 -6.03
C GLY A 26 4.31 -7.75 -5.34
N VAL A 27 3.72 -6.89 -6.17
CA VAL A 27 2.71 -5.92 -5.77
C VAL A 27 1.38 -6.30 -6.42
N LYS A 28 0.33 -6.43 -5.62
CA LYS A 28 -1.04 -6.64 -6.09
C LYS A 28 -1.90 -5.44 -5.72
N ILE A 29 -2.57 -4.87 -6.72
CA ILE A 29 -3.64 -3.88 -6.55
C ILE A 29 -4.91 -4.48 -7.10
N ASP A 30 -6.00 -4.42 -6.34
CA ASP A 30 -7.28 -5.01 -6.69
C ASP A 30 -8.43 -4.12 -6.21
N THR A 31 -9.64 -4.34 -6.70
CA THR A 31 -10.84 -3.66 -6.18
C THR A 31 -11.39 -4.36 -4.95
N LEU A 32 -12.12 -3.62 -4.11
CA LEU A 32 -12.94 -4.16 -3.02
C LEU A 32 -14.35 -4.55 -3.53
N ASP A 33 -15.08 -5.29 -2.69
CA ASP A 33 -16.52 -5.58 -2.90
C ASP A 33 -17.40 -4.33 -2.67
N ASN A 34 -16.99 -3.49 -1.71
CA ASN A 34 -17.41 -2.10 -1.58
C ASN A 34 -16.53 -1.17 -2.44
N PRO A 35 -16.94 0.09 -2.72
CA PRO A 35 -16.15 0.99 -3.54
C PRO A 35 -14.78 1.25 -2.91
N GLY A 36 -13.71 0.83 -3.58
CA GLY A 36 -12.36 1.06 -3.09
C GLY A 36 -11.32 0.14 -3.70
N TRP A 37 -10.12 0.22 -3.12
CA TRP A 37 -8.95 -0.51 -3.58
C TRP A 37 -8.31 -1.27 -2.43
N THR A 38 -7.72 -2.42 -2.76
CA THR A 38 -6.70 -3.05 -1.93
C THR A 38 -5.35 -2.92 -2.60
N ILE A 39 -4.31 -2.83 -1.78
CA ILE A 39 -2.93 -3.03 -2.20
C ILE A 39 -2.28 -4.01 -1.23
N ALA A 40 -1.50 -4.93 -1.78
CA ALA A 40 -0.61 -5.81 -1.05
C ALA A 40 0.78 -5.75 -1.70
N VAL A 41 1.80 -5.53 -0.88
CA VAL A 41 3.20 -5.50 -1.27
C VAL A 41 3.90 -6.59 -0.47
N ASP A 42 4.55 -7.51 -1.16
CA ASP A 42 5.40 -8.49 -0.49
C ASP A 42 6.66 -7.83 0.09
N LEU A 43 7.07 -8.26 1.28
CA LEU A 43 8.27 -7.73 1.93
C LEU A 43 9.31 -8.83 2.18
N ARG A 44 8.99 -10.09 1.89
CA ARG A 44 9.94 -11.20 2.03
C ARG A 44 11.13 -10.96 1.12
N GLU A 45 12.31 -11.25 1.63
CA GLU A 45 13.58 -11.09 0.91
C GLU A 45 13.86 -9.63 0.49
N THR A 46 13.15 -8.65 1.08
CA THR A 46 13.46 -7.22 0.96
C THR A 46 14.10 -6.71 2.26
N SER A 47 14.64 -5.49 2.26
CA SER A 47 15.15 -4.85 3.49
C SER A 47 14.07 -4.60 4.55
N LEU A 48 12.78 -4.69 4.18
CA LEU A 48 11.64 -4.46 5.06
C LEU A 48 11.10 -5.76 5.69
N GLU A 49 11.72 -6.92 5.41
CA GLU A 49 11.32 -8.16 6.04
C GLU A 49 11.50 -8.08 7.57
N GLY A 50 10.46 -8.50 8.30
CA GLY A 50 10.38 -8.41 9.76
C GLY A 50 9.88 -7.06 10.29
N CYS A 51 9.80 -6.01 9.47
CA CYS A 51 9.27 -4.72 9.88
C CYS A 51 7.73 -4.75 10.02
N THR A 52 7.22 -4.12 11.08
CA THR A 52 5.77 -4.05 11.36
C THR A 52 5.28 -2.62 11.39
N PHE A 53 4.02 -2.44 11.00
CA PHE A 53 3.38 -1.13 10.87
C PHE A 53 1.87 -1.27 11.02
N ALA A 54 1.21 -0.25 11.55
CA ALA A 54 -0.25 -0.14 11.53
C ALA A 54 -0.65 1.34 11.60
N ALA A 55 -1.55 1.76 10.72
CA ALA A 55 -2.15 3.08 10.73
C ALA A 55 -3.53 3.05 10.04
N GLU A 56 -4.36 4.03 10.37
CA GLU A 56 -5.68 4.20 9.76
C GLU A 56 -6.05 5.69 9.64
N HIS A 57 -6.97 5.97 8.72
CA HIS A 57 -7.55 7.29 8.50
C HIS A 57 -9.00 7.16 8.06
N GLY A 58 -9.86 8.00 8.62
CA GLY A 58 -11.28 8.01 8.28
C GLY A 58 -12.00 6.72 8.69
N GLU A 59 -13.23 6.57 8.23
CA GLU A 59 -14.11 5.45 8.56
C GLU A 59 -14.46 4.69 7.28
N PRO A 60 -14.31 3.34 7.23
CA PRO A 60 -14.73 2.57 6.07
C PRO A 60 -16.19 2.83 5.70
N ALA A 61 -16.44 2.94 4.39
CA ALA A 61 -17.76 3.09 3.83
C ALA A 61 -18.19 1.79 3.12
N PRO A 62 -19.31 1.16 3.49
CA PRO A 62 -19.80 -0.07 2.88
C PRO A 62 -20.35 0.14 1.46
N ASP A 63 -20.72 1.36 1.08
CA ASP A 63 -21.23 1.69 -0.25
C ASP A 63 -20.86 3.11 -0.74
N ILE A 64 -21.26 3.42 -1.98
CA ILE A 64 -20.92 4.68 -2.66
C ILE A 64 -21.64 5.90 -2.08
N HIS A 65 -22.83 5.72 -1.48
CA HIS A 65 -23.57 6.80 -0.86
C HIS A 65 -22.89 7.22 0.44
N GLU A 66 -22.57 6.24 1.28
CA GLU A 66 -21.87 6.50 2.54
C GLU A 66 -20.44 7.04 2.30
N TRP A 67 -19.74 6.55 1.27
CA TRP A 67 -18.45 7.11 0.89
C TRP A 67 -18.53 8.59 0.48
N ARG A 68 -19.60 9.01 -0.23
CA ARG A 68 -19.79 10.42 -0.61
C ARG A 68 -20.03 11.33 0.60
N GLU A 69 -20.51 10.80 1.72
CA GLU A 69 -20.74 11.54 2.96
C GLU A 69 -19.49 11.55 3.85
N LYS A 70 -18.83 10.40 4.01
CA LYS A 70 -17.64 10.23 4.89
C LYS A 70 -16.34 10.69 4.24
N GLY A 71 -16.21 10.51 2.93
CA GLY A 71 -15.02 10.84 2.16
C GLY A 71 -13.88 9.82 2.30
N SER A 72 -12.66 10.34 2.40
CA SER A 72 -11.41 9.57 2.38
C SER A 72 -11.34 8.57 3.53
N TRP A 73 -10.92 7.34 3.23
CA TRP A 73 -10.60 6.36 4.26
C TRP A 73 -9.50 5.40 3.80
N TRP A 74 -8.70 4.93 4.75
CA TRP A 74 -7.79 3.79 4.54
C TRP A 74 -7.40 3.14 5.86
N ILE A 75 -7.10 1.84 5.81
CA ILE A 75 -6.52 1.06 6.89
C ILE A 75 -5.31 0.33 6.31
N ALA A 76 -4.14 0.50 6.91
CA ALA A 76 -2.88 -0.05 6.42
C ALA A 76 -2.12 -0.77 7.54
N LYS A 77 -1.44 -1.86 7.19
CA LYS A 77 -0.62 -2.63 8.12
C LYS A 77 0.53 -3.34 7.41
N ALA A 78 1.66 -3.50 8.10
CA ALA A 78 2.69 -4.46 7.76
C ALA A 78 2.84 -5.50 8.87
N ASN A 79 2.90 -6.77 8.50
CA ASN A 79 2.96 -7.90 9.43
C ASN A 79 4.33 -8.60 9.48
N GLY A 80 5.38 -7.96 8.94
CA GLY A 80 6.71 -8.53 8.80
C GLY A 80 6.97 -9.25 7.48
N THR A 81 5.94 -9.70 6.76
CA THR A 81 6.12 -10.37 5.46
C THR A 81 5.40 -9.69 4.31
N SER A 82 4.43 -8.83 4.63
CA SER A 82 3.67 -8.07 3.64
C SER A 82 3.21 -6.74 4.23
N PHE A 83 3.21 -5.70 3.41
CA PHE A 83 2.41 -4.50 3.63
C PHE A 83 1.07 -4.68 2.93
N SER A 84 -0.02 -4.34 3.60
CA SER A 84 -1.38 -4.46 3.06
C SER A 84 -2.22 -3.27 3.47
N ALA A 85 -3.07 -2.81 2.57
CA ALA A 85 -4.01 -1.74 2.87
C ALA A 85 -5.32 -1.90 2.08
N ALA A 86 -6.40 -1.41 2.68
CA ALA A 86 -7.70 -1.21 2.06
C ALA A 86 -8.03 0.28 2.14
N CYS A 87 -8.60 0.85 1.07
CA CYS A 87 -8.85 2.29 0.99
C CYS A 87 -10.02 2.65 0.09
N GLY A 88 -10.51 3.88 0.26
CA GLY A 88 -11.59 4.43 -0.54
C GLY A 88 -11.23 4.61 -2.03
N PRO A 89 -12.22 4.84 -2.90
CA PRO A 89 -12.07 4.90 -4.36
C PRO A 89 -10.99 5.86 -4.88
N THR A 90 -10.68 6.93 -4.14
CA THR A 90 -9.72 7.98 -4.53
C THR A 90 -8.42 7.96 -3.72
N ASP A 91 -8.25 6.99 -2.81
CA ASP A 91 -7.22 7.04 -1.78
C ASP A 91 -5.99 6.15 -2.09
N LEU A 92 -5.99 5.43 -3.22
CA LEU A 92 -4.90 4.53 -3.61
C LEU A 92 -3.54 5.25 -3.64
N SER A 93 -3.48 6.45 -4.21
CA SER A 93 -2.22 7.23 -4.25
C SER A 93 -1.74 7.61 -2.84
N SER A 94 -2.65 7.92 -1.92
CA SER A 94 -2.34 8.25 -0.53
C SER A 94 -1.76 7.05 0.21
N VAL A 95 -2.34 5.87 0.00
CA VAL A 95 -1.83 4.61 0.58
C VAL A 95 -0.45 4.25 0.02
N ILE A 96 -0.20 4.46 -1.27
CA ILE A 96 1.14 4.26 -1.84
C ILE A 96 2.15 5.24 -1.21
N GLY A 97 1.74 6.49 -0.98
CA GLY A 97 2.54 7.47 -0.25
C GLY A 97 2.85 7.03 1.18
N LEU A 98 1.88 6.44 1.87
CA LEU A 98 2.07 5.90 3.20
C LEU A 98 3.09 4.74 3.22
N PHE A 99 2.99 3.82 2.26
CA PHE A 99 3.96 2.74 2.12
C PHE A 99 5.36 3.28 1.86
N ARG A 100 5.47 4.31 1.00
CA ARG A 100 6.72 5.02 0.74
C ARG A 100 7.34 5.62 2.00
N ASP A 101 6.58 6.47 2.69
CA ASP A 101 7.09 7.18 3.87
C ASP A 101 7.54 6.19 4.95
N TRP A 102 6.77 5.11 5.13
CA TRP A 102 7.12 4.04 6.05
C TRP A 102 8.39 3.27 5.63
N SER A 103 8.51 2.90 4.36
CA SER A 103 9.68 2.20 3.79
C SER A 103 10.96 3.03 3.96
N GLU A 104 10.88 4.34 3.68
CA GLU A 104 12.01 5.27 3.81
C GLU A 104 12.38 5.52 5.28
N SER A 105 11.43 5.42 6.22
CA SER A 105 11.70 5.53 7.67
C SER A 105 12.21 4.24 8.34
N SER A 106 12.02 3.09 7.67
CA SER A 106 12.37 1.76 8.21
C SER A 106 13.66 1.20 7.61
N SER A 107 14.20 1.84 6.58
CA SER A 107 15.47 1.46 5.96
C SER A 107 16.61 2.20 6.69
N ASP A 108 17.35 1.49 7.55
CA ASP A 108 18.65 1.91 8.10
C ASP A 108 19.80 1.55 7.14
#